data_AF-A0A6G6YAK1-F1
#
_entry.id   AF-A0A6G6YAK1-F1
#
_cell.length_a   1.000
_cell.length_b   1.000
_cell.length_c   1.000
_cell.angle_alpha   90.00
_cell.angle_beta   90.00
_cell.angle_gamma   90.00
#
_symmetry.space_group_name_H-M   'P 1'
#
loop_
_entity.id
_entity.type
_entity.pdbx_description
1 polymer ?
#
loop_
_entity_poly.entity_id
_entity_poly.type
_entity_poly.pdbx_seq_one_letter_code
_entity_poly.pdbx_strand_id
1 'polypeptide(L)'
;MRKIAACLARLHRDSKGLALLEFALSLPILLALSLTGAELTNFITTRMRLSQLALHIADNGARIGTGGQLMVKKISEGDIDDLLTGAGLQAGELDLYTHGRVIISSLEPDPDHNDRYKIGWQRCRGDLTSHDSAFGEENDDNLTGMGPIDQKVTAPAGGGTIFVEVYYEYQPLVKTSLAPESAMTEIASMMVRDTRDYSRIYDTPGVTASTC
;
A
#
# COMPACT_ATOMS: atom_id res chain seq x y z
N MET A 1 -74.32 1.81 13.39
CA MET A 1 -73.59 2.98 12.85
C MET A 1 -72.81 3.78 13.90
N ARG A 2 -73.42 4.23 15.01
CA ARG A 2 -72.76 5.11 16.03
C ARG A 2 -71.50 4.53 16.71
N LYS A 3 -71.47 3.21 16.95
CA LYS A 3 -70.28 2.51 17.50
C LYS A 3 -69.11 2.43 16.50
N ILE A 4 -69.42 2.32 15.21
CA ILE A 4 -68.43 2.28 14.12
C ILE A 4 -67.79 3.67 13.98
N ALA A 5 -68.59 4.73 13.97
CA ALA A 5 -68.10 6.11 13.95
C ALA A 5 -67.21 6.44 15.16
N ALA A 6 -67.56 5.96 16.36
CA ALA A 6 -66.74 6.15 17.56
C ALA A 6 -65.42 5.35 17.52
N CYS A 7 -65.41 4.18 16.90
CA CYS A 7 -64.21 3.37 16.71
C CYS A 7 -63.26 4.01 15.68
N LEU A 8 -63.79 4.49 14.55
CA LEU A 8 -63.06 5.27 13.54
C LEU A 8 -62.47 6.56 14.13
N ALA A 9 -63.22 7.29 14.96
CA ALA A 9 -62.73 8.49 15.61
C ALA A 9 -61.63 8.21 16.66
N ARG A 10 -61.64 7.04 17.31
CA ARG A 10 -60.57 6.61 18.22
C ARG A 10 -59.31 6.21 17.44
N LEU A 11 -59.47 5.47 16.34
CA LEU A 11 -58.34 5.07 15.49
C LEU A 11 -57.67 6.29 14.86
N HIS A 12 -58.46 7.28 14.41
CA HIS A 12 -57.94 8.53 13.87
C HIS A 12 -57.20 9.40 14.92
N ARG A 13 -57.50 9.23 16.21
CA ARG A 13 -56.82 9.90 17.32
C ARG A 13 -55.69 9.07 17.94
N ASP A 14 -55.43 7.87 17.43
CA ASP A 14 -54.42 6.99 17.99
C ASP A 14 -53.02 7.39 17.50
N SER A 15 -52.19 7.90 18.41
CA SER A 15 -50.80 8.29 18.17
C SER A 15 -49.80 7.27 18.74
N LYS A 16 -50.30 6.14 19.28
CA LYS A 16 -49.48 5.07 19.86
C LYS A 16 -48.76 4.30 18.75
N GLY A 17 -47.62 4.81 18.32
CA GLY A 17 -46.82 4.25 17.23
C GLY A 17 -46.19 5.29 16.31
N LEU A 18 -46.57 6.57 16.45
CA LEU A 18 -45.99 7.66 15.66
C LEU A 18 -44.47 7.72 15.84
N ALA A 19 -43.99 7.70 17.08
CA ALA A 19 -42.55 7.70 17.38
C ALA A 19 -41.82 6.46 16.81
N LEU A 20 -42.49 5.31 16.77
CA LEU A 20 -41.92 4.09 16.18
C LEU A 20 -41.79 4.23 14.65
N LEU A 21 -42.78 4.84 13.99
CA LEU A 21 -42.75 5.11 12.55
C LEU A 21 -41.72 6.18 12.18
N GLU A 22 -41.63 7.27 12.96
CA GLU A 22 -40.63 8.31 12.77
C GLU A 22 -39.20 7.75 12.93
N PHE A 23 -38.98 6.88 13.93
CA PHE A 23 -37.72 6.18 14.08
C PHE A 23 -37.45 5.23 12.91
N ALA A 24 -38.43 4.43 12.51
CA ALA A 24 -38.27 3.49 11.40
C ALA A 24 -37.96 4.19 10.06
N LEU A 25 -38.47 5.40 9.84
CA LEU A 25 -38.20 6.19 8.64
C LEU A 25 -36.86 6.93 8.69
N SER A 26 -36.40 7.37 9.86
CA SER A 26 -35.12 8.08 10.03
C SER A 26 -33.92 7.13 10.16
N LEU A 27 -34.12 5.93 10.71
CA LEU A 27 -33.06 4.94 10.94
C LEU A 27 -32.28 4.57 9.67
N PRO A 28 -32.89 4.28 8.49
CA PRO A 28 -32.13 3.94 7.29
C PRO A 28 -31.21 5.07 6.82
N ILE A 29 -31.65 6.32 6.95
CA ILE A 29 -30.87 7.50 6.58
C ILE A 29 -29.69 7.66 7.54
N LEU A 30 -29.94 7.53 8.85
CA LEU A 30 -28.90 7.61 9.88
C LEU A 30 -27.87 6.49 9.71
N LEU A 31 -28.30 5.26 9.43
CA LEU A 31 -27.42 4.13 9.18
C LEU A 31 -26.60 4.33 7.90
N ALA A 32 -27.22 4.75 6.80
CA ALA A 32 -26.51 5.00 5.55
C ALA A 32 -25.40 6.04 5.75
N LEU A 33 -25.69 7.17 6.41
CA LEU A 33 -24.71 8.22 6.66
C LEU A 33 -23.59 7.76 7.61
N SER A 34 -23.93 7.08 8.71
CA SER A 34 -22.94 6.64 9.70
C SER A 34 -22.02 5.54 9.16
N LEU A 35 -22.57 4.53 8.50
CA LEU A 35 -21.79 3.43 7.91
C LEU A 35 -20.91 3.93 6.76
N THR A 36 -21.44 4.79 5.88
CA THR A 36 -20.63 5.38 4.79
C THR A 36 -19.51 6.25 5.35
N GLY A 37 -19.79 7.05 6.39
CA GLY A 37 -18.76 7.87 7.05
C GLY A 37 -17.66 7.02 7.71
N ALA A 38 -18.05 5.93 8.37
CA ALA A 38 -17.10 4.97 8.96
C ALA A 38 -16.25 4.27 7.88
N GLU A 39 -16.88 3.79 6.81
CA GLU A 39 -16.20 3.11 5.70
C GLU A 39 -15.20 4.04 5.00
N LEU A 40 -15.61 5.29 4.70
CA LEU A 40 -14.72 6.28 4.10
C LEU A 40 -13.54 6.62 4.99
N THR A 41 -13.77 6.75 6.31
CA THR A 41 -12.70 7.02 7.27
C THR A 41 -11.72 5.84 7.34
N ASN A 42 -12.21 4.61 7.32
CA ASN A 42 -11.37 3.41 7.30
C ASN A 42 -10.53 3.32 6.01
N PHE A 43 -11.15 3.60 4.87
CA PHE A 43 -10.50 3.63 3.56
C PHE A 43 -9.36 4.64 3.52
N ILE A 44 -9.63 5.90 3.90
CA ILE A 44 -8.62 6.97 3.92
C ILE A 44 -7.50 6.65 4.91
N THR A 45 -7.85 6.15 6.10
CA THR A 45 -6.85 5.78 7.12
C THR A 45 -5.94 4.65 6.64
N THR A 46 -6.51 3.63 6.00
CA THR A 46 -5.75 2.51 5.43
C THR A 46 -4.80 3.00 4.35
N ARG A 47 -5.29 3.81 3.42
CA ARG A 47 -4.47 4.41 2.36
C ARG A 47 -3.32 5.25 2.92
N MET A 48 -3.58 6.06 3.95
CA MET A 48 -2.53 6.84 4.62
C MET A 48 -1.46 5.95 5.27
N ARG A 49 -1.88 4.87 5.94
CA ARG A 49 -0.94 3.90 6.53
C ARG A 49 -0.09 3.20 5.48
N LEU A 50 -0.69 2.78 4.36
CA LEU A 50 0.04 2.17 3.24
C LEU A 50 1.05 3.14 2.61
N SER A 51 0.66 4.40 2.41
CA SER A 51 1.54 5.44 1.87
C SER A 51 2.74 5.72 2.80
N GLN A 52 2.50 5.78 4.11
CA GLN A 52 3.57 5.90 5.11
C GLN A 52 4.47 4.66 5.13
N LEU A 53 3.87 3.47 5.04
CA LEU A 53 4.61 2.21 4.99
C LEU A 53 5.54 2.17 3.76
N ALA A 54 5.04 2.50 2.57
CA ALA A 54 5.85 2.59 1.35
C ALA A 54 7.05 3.52 1.53
N LEU A 55 6.82 4.72 2.12
CA LEU A 55 7.88 5.68 2.40
C LEU A 55 8.92 5.14 3.41
N HIS A 56 8.47 4.45 4.45
CA HIS A 56 9.36 3.85 5.45
C HIS A 56 10.21 2.72 4.86
N ILE A 57 9.60 1.86 4.04
CA ILE A 57 10.33 0.81 3.31
C ILE A 57 11.38 1.44 2.40
N ALA A 58 11.04 2.52 1.68
CA ALA A 58 11.98 3.21 0.79
C ALA A 58 13.14 3.87 1.56
N ASP A 59 12.88 4.58 2.68
CA ASP A 59 13.95 5.17 3.51
C ASP A 59 14.83 4.10 4.16
N ASN A 60 14.23 3.03 4.68
CA ASN A 60 14.99 1.91 5.23
C ASN A 60 15.86 1.27 4.14
N GLY A 61 15.31 1.00 2.96
CA GLY A 61 16.04 0.42 1.82
C GLY A 61 17.17 1.31 1.32
N ALA A 62 17.00 2.63 1.40
CA ALA A 62 18.06 3.59 1.07
C ALA A 62 19.22 3.57 2.08
N ARG A 63 19.04 2.94 3.25
CA ARG A 63 20.01 2.90 4.36
C ARG A 63 20.55 1.51 4.70
N ILE A 64 19.91 0.43 4.24
CA ILE A 64 20.38 -0.95 4.47
C ILE A 64 21.78 -1.20 3.91
N GLY A 65 22.39 -2.28 4.38
CA GLY A 65 23.69 -2.74 3.96
C GLY A 65 24.77 -2.54 5.02
N THR A 66 25.81 -3.36 4.92
CA THR A 66 26.90 -3.44 5.88
C THR A 66 28.15 -2.77 5.31
N GLY A 67 28.81 -1.97 6.15
CA GLY A 67 30.00 -1.18 5.79
C GLY A 67 30.11 0.07 6.65
N GLY A 68 31.33 0.55 6.89
CA GLY A 68 31.55 1.83 7.57
C GLY A 68 31.21 3.02 6.67
N GLN A 69 31.00 4.21 7.25
CA GLN A 69 30.62 5.43 6.51
C GLN A 69 31.61 5.83 5.40
N LEU A 70 32.86 5.38 5.49
CA LEU A 70 33.95 5.66 4.53
C LEU A 70 34.20 4.52 3.54
N MET A 71 33.42 3.43 3.61
CA MET A 71 33.57 2.25 2.77
C MET A 71 32.32 2.05 1.91
N VAL A 72 32.50 1.46 0.73
CA VAL A 72 31.39 1.06 -0.12
C VAL A 72 30.54 0.01 0.61
N LYS A 73 29.29 0.36 0.94
CA LYS A 73 28.35 -0.54 1.60
C LYS A 73 27.93 -1.67 0.68
N LYS A 74 27.83 -2.87 1.24
CA LYS A 74 27.36 -4.07 0.55
C LYS A 74 25.97 -4.42 1.07
N ILE A 75 25.05 -4.74 0.16
CA ILE A 75 23.74 -5.28 0.53
C ILE A 75 23.78 -6.79 0.37
N SER A 76 23.25 -7.50 1.36
CA SER A 76 23.02 -8.93 1.28
C SER A 76 21.53 -9.27 1.15
N GLU A 77 21.22 -10.48 0.70
CA GLU A 77 19.83 -10.99 0.68
C GLU A 77 19.22 -10.97 2.09
N GLY A 78 20.03 -11.21 3.13
CA GLY A 78 19.60 -11.10 4.52
C GLY A 78 19.18 -9.67 4.89
N ASP A 79 19.90 -8.64 4.43
CA ASP A 79 19.52 -7.24 4.70
C ASP A 79 18.17 -6.88 4.05
N ILE A 80 17.89 -7.41 2.85
CA ILE A 80 16.62 -7.17 2.15
C ILE A 80 15.50 -7.99 2.80
N ASP A 81 15.76 -9.24 3.19
CA ASP A 81 14.81 -10.09 3.88
C ASP A 81 14.41 -9.51 5.24
N ASP A 82 15.38 -9.00 6.01
CA ASP A 82 15.13 -8.33 7.29
C ASP A 82 14.31 -7.04 7.10
N LEU A 83 14.58 -6.27 6.04
CA LEU A 83 13.80 -5.10 5.69
C LEU A 83 12.36 -5.46 5.37
N LEU A 84 12.13 -6.49 4.55
CA LEU A 84 10.79 -6.97 4.22
C LEU A 84 10.11 -7.53 5.47
N THR A 85 10.80 -8.32 6.30
CA THR A 85 10.26 -8.81 7.57
C THR A 85 9.81 -7.63 8.46
N GLY A 86 10.64 -6.60 8.57
CA GLY A 86 10.30 -5.36 9.27
C GLY A 86 9.09 -4.62 8.68
N ALA A 87 8.94 -4.61 7.36
CA ALA A 87 7.79 -4.02 6.68
C ALA A 87 6.47 -4.70 7.06
N GLY A 88 6.45 -6.04 7.09
CA GLY A 88 5.30 -6.81 7.54
C GLY A 88 4.94 -6.53 9.01
N LEU A 89 5.94 -6.44 9.89
CA LEU A 89 5.73 -6.08 11.29
C LEU A 89 5.20 -4.65 11.45
N GLN A 90 5.71 -3.70 10.67
CA GLN A 90 5.29 -2.30 10.70
C GLN A 90 3.86 -2.10 10.17
N ALA A 91 3.41 -2.95 9.25
CA ALA A 91 2.05 -2.92 8.74
C ALA A 91 0.99 -3.26 9.80
N GLY A 92 1.40 -3.93 10.90
CA GLY A 92 0.53 -4.23 12.03
C GLY A 92 -0.72 -5.02 11.64
N GLU A 93 -1.89 -4.50 12.00
CA GLU A 93 -3.18 -5.15 11.78
C GLU A 93 -3.65 -5.18 10.31
N LEU A 94 -2.88 -4.62 9.37
CA LEU A 94 -3.21 -4.69 7.95
C LEU A 94 -3.04 -6.10 7.37
N ASP A 95 -2.29 -6.98 8.04
CA ASP A 95 -1.99 -8.33 7.52
C ASP A 95 -1.51 -8.27 6.06
N LEU A 96 -0.49 -7.41 5.86
CA LEU A 96 -0.03 -6.93 4.56
C LEU A 96 0.30 -8.05 3.58
N TYR A 97 0.90 -9.14 4.07
CA TYR A 97 1.33 -10.22 3.19
C TYR A 97 0.22 -11.17 2.80
N THR A 98 -0.85 -11.25 3.59
CA THR A 98 -2.03 -12.03 3.20
C THR A 98 -2.89 -11.27 2.19
N HIS A 99 -3.02 -9.95 2.35
CA HIS A 99 -3.92 -9.11 1.55
C HIS A 99 -3.18 -8.14 0.61
N GLY A 100 -1.90 -8.35 0.36
CA GLY A 100 -1.08 -7.39 -0.37
C GLY A 100 0.23 -7.98 -0.86
N ARG A 101 1.01 -7.13 -1.54
CA ARG A 101 2.35 -7.44 -2.02
C ARG A 101 3.20 -6.18 -1.97
N VAL A 102 4.39 -6.31 -1.38
CA VAL A 102 5.42 -5.27 -1.39
C VAL A 102 6.44 -5.63 -2.45
N ILE A 103 6.77 -4.68 -3.32
CA ILE A 103 7.83 -4.79 -4.31
C ILE A 103 8.84 -3.67 -4.05
N ILE A 104 10.11 -4.02 -3.95
CA ILE A 104 11.21 -3.08 -3.76
C ILE A 104 12.21 -3.25 -4.89
N SER A 105 12.56 -2.14 -5.53
CA SER A 105 13.39 -2.09 -6.73
C SER A 105 14.55 -1.11 -6.52
N SER A 106 15.74 -1.45 -7.02
CA SER A 106 16.88 -0.54 -7.08
C SER A 106 17.02 0.05 -8.48
N LEU A 107 16.69 1.32 -8.61
CA LEU A 107 16.90 2.08 -9.85
C LEU A 107 18.31 2.66 -9.84
N GLU A 108 19.09 2.35 -10.87
CA GLU A 108 20.50 2.70 -10.97
C GLU A 108 20.80 3.32 -12.35
N PRO A 109 21.83 4.17 -12.48
CA PRO A 109 22.31 4.63 -13.78
C PRO A 109 22.71 3.43 -14.65
N ASP A 110 22.28 3.46 -15.90
CA ASP A 110 22.64 2.45 -16.89
C ASP A 110 24.05 2.75 -17.43
N PRO A 111 25.03 1.83 -17.27
CA PRO A 111 26.38 2.04 -17.78
C PRO A 111 26.47 1.98 -19.31
N ASP A 112 25.53 1.31 -19.97
CA ASP A 112 25.55 1.06 -21.42
C ASP A 112 24.76 2.12 -22.20
N HIS A 113 23.85 2.83 -21.54
CA HIS A 113 23.01 3.86 -22.14
C HIS A 113 23.12 5.22 -21.42
N ASN A 114 23.61 6.25 -22.11
CA ASN A 114 23.77 7.58 -21.52
C ASN A 114 22.42 8.22 -21.13
N ASP A 115 22.36 8.81 -19.93
CA ASP A 115 21.15 9.42 -19.33
C ASP A 115 19.95 8.46 -19.21
N ARG A 116 20.23 7.15 -19.09
CA ARG A 116 19.22 6.11 -18.84
C ARG A 116 19.49 5.38 -17.55
N TYR A 117 18.51 4.59 -17.14
CA TYR A 117 18.52 3.85 -15.89
C TYR A 117 18.21 2.39 -16.13
N LYS A 118 18.60 1.55 -15.18
CA LYS A 118 18.28 0.13 -15.12
C LYS A 118 17.73 -0.24 -13.75
N ILE A 119 16.97 -1.32 -13.68
CA ILE A 119 16.58 -1.94 -12.42
C ILE A 119 17.65 -2.98 -12.07
N GLY A 120 18.58 -2.62 -11.16
CA GLY A 120 19.72 -3.47 -10.81
C GLY A 120 19.33 -4.74 -10.06
N TRP A 121 18.28 -4.66 -9.25
CA TRP A 121 17.66 -5.79 -8.58
C TRP A 121 16.22 -5.45 -8.16
N GLN A 122 15.38 -6.49 -8.00
CA GLN A 122 14.03 -6.35 -7.48
C GLN A 122 13.71 -7.51 -6.52
N ARG A 123 13.08 -7.20 -5.38
CA ARG A 123 12.60 -8.21 -4.44
C ARG A 123 11.16 -7.92 -4.04
N CYS A 124 10.40 -8.95 -3.69
CA CYS A 124 9.03 -8.77 -3.24
C CYS A 124 8.59 -9.81 -2.21
N ARG A 125 7.53 -9.46 -1.50
CA ARG A 125 6.91 -10.33 -0.50
C ARG A 125 5.41 -10.07 -0.40
N GLY A 126 4.63 -11.14 -0.32
CA GLY A 126 3.18 -11.14 -0.19
C GLY A 126 2.53 -12.24 -1.05
N ASP A 127 1.34 -12.66 -0.63
CA ASP A 127 0.61 -13.79 -1.21
C ASP A 127 -0.13 -13.41 -2.50
N LEU A 128 -0.33 -12.11 -2.76
CA LEU A 128 -0.95 -11.61 -3.99
C LEU A 128 0.03 -11.59 -5.18
N THR A 129 0.60 -12.75 -5.49
CA THR A 129 1.63 -12.93 -6.53
C THR A 129 1.14 -12.71 -7.96
N SER A 130 -0.17 -12.52 -8.17
CA SER A 130 -0.72 -12.11 -9.47
C SER A 130 -0.52 -10.63 -9.78
N HIS A 131 -0.10 -9.82 -8.79
CA HIS A 131 0.20 -8.42 -8.97
C HIS A 131 1.70 -8.22 -9.17
N ASP A 132 2.13 -7.92 -10.39
CA ASP A 132 3.54 -7.63 -10.71
C ASP A 132 3.80 -6.12 -10.77
N SER A 133 5.08 -5.71 -10.75
CA SER A 133 5.47 -4.30 -10.79
C SER A 133 4.92 -3.64 -12.05
N ALA A 134 4.31 -2.47 -11.89
CA ALA A 134 3.80 -1.69 -13.01
C ALA A 134 4.91 -0.86 -13.70
N PHE A 135 6.12 -0.83 -13.14
CA PHE A 135 7.18 0.12 -13.54
C PHE A 135 8.47 -0.55 -14.01
N GLY A 136 8.47 -1.88 -14.17
CA GLY A 136 9.56 -2.64 -14.76
C GLY A 136 9.96 -3.85 -13.92
N GLU A 137 10.74 -4.73 -14.53
CA GLU A 137 11.21 -5.98 -13.94
C GLU A 137 12.72 -5.91 -13.62
N GLU A 138 13.20 -6.89 -12.86
CA GLU A 138 14.63 -7.01 -12.57
C GLU A 138 15.45 -7.14 -13.87
N ASN A 139 16.52 -6.34 -13.98
CA ASN A 139 17.39 -6.20 -15.14
C ASN A 139 16.81 -5.46 -16.36
N ASP A 140 15.62 -4.87 -16.26
CA ASP A 140 15.18 -3.92 -17.29
C ASP A 140 16.18 -2.76 -17.37
N ASP A 141 16.65 -2.48 -18.58
CA ASP A 141 17.64 -1.45 -18.90
C ASP A 141 17.06 -0.35 -19.79
N ASN A 142 17.88 0.64 -20.14
CA ASN A 142 17.49 1.72 -21.03
C ASN A 142 16.18 2.42 -20.59
N LEU A 143 15.94 2.56 -19.30
CA LEU A 143 14.75 3.23 -18.76
C LEU A 143 14.97 4.74 -18.70
N THR A 144 13.90 5.53 -18.84
CA THR A 144 13.95 7.00 -18.60
C THR A 144 13.86 7.37 -17.12
N GLY A 145 13.64 6.40 -16.26
CA GLY A 145 13.25 6.57 -14.85
C GLY A 145 12.03 5.69 -14.53
N MET A 146 11.65 5.63 -13.26
CA MET A 146 10.64 4.70 -12.75
C MET A 146 9.47 5.42 -12.09
N GLY A 147 8.26 4.87 -12.21
CA GLY A 147 7.04 5.50 -11.72
C GLY A 147 6.11 6.00 -12.84
N PRO A 148 5.01 6.69 -12.48
CA PRO A 148 4.00 7.16 -13.43
C PRO A 148 4.59 8.06 -14.51
N ILE A 149 3.96 8.10 -15.69
CA ILE A 149 4.50 8.71 -16.90
C ILE A 149 5.02 10.15 -16.72
N ASP A 150 4.33 10.97 -15.90
CA ASP A 150 4.65 12.37 -15.63
C ASP A 150 5.34 12.60 -14.26
N GLN A 151 5.63 11.52 -13.52
CA GLN A 151 6.20 11.57 -12.16
C GLN A 151 7.31 10.53 -11.99
N LYS A 152 8.14 10.38 -13.02
CA LYS A 152 9.25 9.44 -13.00
C LYS A 152 10.35 9.93 -12.06
N VAL A 153 10.81 9.03 -11.21
CA VAL A 153 11.99 9.24 -10.38
C VAL A 153 13.22 8.71 -11.09
N THR A 154 14.36 9.31 -10.78
CA THR A 154 15.65 8.97 -11.36
C THR A 154 16.66 8.68 -10.27
N ALA A 155 17.77 8.04 -10.64
CA ALA A 155 18.91 7.83 -9.76
C ALA A 155 19.90 9.00 -9.87
N PRO A 156 20.55 9.43 -8.78
CA PRO A 156 21.65 10.39 -8.85
C PRO A 156 22.87 9.74 -9.54
N ALA A 157 23.74 10.58 -10.13
CA ALA A 157 24.96 10.10 -10.77
C ALA A 157 25.84 9.30 -9.79
N GLY A 158 26.16 8.05 -10.14
CA GLY A 158 26.97 7.15 -9.31
C GLY A 158 26.27 6.65 -8.02
N GLY A 159 24.97 6.90 -7.88
CA GLY A 159 24.15 6.39 -6.78
C GLY A 159 22.95 5.60 -7.31
N GLY A 160 22.02 5.28 -6.42
CA GLY A 160 20.81 4.54 -6.74
C GLY A 160 19.61 5.19 -6.07
N THR A 161 18.42 4.88 -6.55
CA THR A 161 17.15 5.25 -5.94
C THR A 161 16.39 3.98 -5.63
N ILE A 162 16.05 3.78 -4.36
CA ILE A 162 15.14 2.72 -3.96
C ILE A 162 13.73 3.18 -4.28
N PHE A 163 12.98 2.34 -4.97
CA PHE A 163 11.59 2.55 -5.30
C PHE A 163 10.78 1.39 -4.77
N VAL A 164 9.65 1.71 -4.15
CA VAL A 164 8.80 0.74 -3.48
C VAL A 164 7.39 0.88 -4.00
N GLU A 165 6.78 -0.25 -4.28
CA GLU A 165 5.36 -0.40 -4.58
C GLU A 165 4.74 -1.23 -3.46
N VAL A 166 3.69 -0.71 -2.83
CA VAL A 166 2.88 -1.44 -1.87
C VAL A 166 1.50 -1.59 -2.48
N TYR A 167 1.19 -2.80 -2.92
CA TYR A 167 -0.12 -3.21 -3.37
C TYR A 167 -0.90 -3.82 -2.21
N TYR A 168 -2.17 -3.46 -2.09
CA TYR A 168 -3.04 -3.95 -1.03
C TYR A 168 -4.50 -4.04 -1.49
N GLU A 169 -5.13 -5.17 -1.23
CA GLU A 169 -6.57 -5.36 -1.38
C GLU A 169 -7.28 -4.90 -0.12
N TYR A 170 -8.01 -3.79 -0.26
CA TYR A 170 -8.68 -3.12 0.84
C TYR A 170 -9.78 -4.00 1.46
N GLN A 171 -9.75 -4.11 2.80
CA GLN A 171 -10.71 -4.87 3.58
C GLN A 171 -11.78 -3.93 4.16
N PRO A 172 -12.99 -3.86 3.58
CA PRO A 172 -14.04 -2.96 4.04
C PRO A 172 -14.64 -3.40 5.37
N LEU A 173 -15.09 -2.44 6.18
CA LEU A 173 -15.80 -2.72 7.43
C LEU A 173 -17.21 -3.26 7.14
N VAL A 174 -17.83 -2.72 6.09
CA VAL A 174 -19.16 -3.11 5.64
C VAL A 174 -19.05 -3.67 4.24
N LYS A 175 -19.35 -4.96 4.05
CA LYS A 175 -19.36 -5.65 2.74
C LYS A 175 -20.47 -5.14 1.81
N THR A 176 -20.32 -3.89 1.39
CA THR A 176 -21.21 -3.12 0.53
C THR A 176 -20.33 -2.33 -0.42
N SER A 177 -20.86 -1.95 -1.59
CA SER A 177 -20.12 -1.19 -2.61
C SER A 177 -19.90 0.29 -2.25
N LEU A 178 -19.72 0.61 -0.96
CA LEU A 178 -19.55 1.98 -0.47
C LEU A 178 -18.09 2.43 -0.49
N ALA A 179 -17.14 1.50 -0.55
CA ALA A 179 -15.72 1.82 -0.74
C ALA A 179 -15.47 2.30 -2.19
N PRO A 180 -14.72 3.38 -2.41
CA PRO A 180 -14.45 3.90 -3.75
C PRO A 180 -13.67 2.94 -4.65
N GLU A 181 -12.80 2.14 -4.05
CA GLU A 181 -11.89 1.21 -4.76
C GLU A 181 -11.59 0.00 -3.87
N SER A 182 -11.41 -1.17 -4.50
CA SER A 182 -11.08 -2.42 -3.79
C SER A 182 -9.58 -2.69 -3.69
N ALA A 183 -8.78 -2.03 -4.52
CA ALA A 183 -7.33 -2.17 -4.55
C ALA A 183 -6.66 -0.81 -4.31
N MET A 184 -5.53 -0.82 -3.63
CA MET A 184 -4.72 0.36 -3.36
C MET A 184 -3.29 0.05 -3.77
N THR A 185 -2.71 0.90 -4.60
CA THR A 185 -1.27 0.89 -4.89
C THR A 185 -0.68 2.20 -4.40
N GLU A 186 0.23 2.12 -3.45
CA GLU A 186 0.99 3.27 -2.95
C GLU A 186 2.46 3.10 -3.33
N ILE A 187 3.05 4.16 -3.86
CA ILE A 187 4.44 4.17 -4.32
C ILE A 187 5.26 5.17 -3.52
N ALA A 188 6.53 4.85 -3.28
CA ALA A 188 7.47 5.77 -2.69
C ALA A 188 8.88 5.54 -3.22
N SER A 189 9.71 6.57 -3.17
CA SER A 189 11.10 6.46 -3.58
C SER A 189 12.02 7.25 -2.66
N MET A 190 13.23 6.74 -2.42
CA MET A 190 14.27 7.44 -1.69
C MET A 190 15.62 7.19 -2.35
N MET A 191 16.39 8.26 -2.55
CA MET A 191 17.77 8.15 -3.02
C MET A 191 18.63 7.47 -1.95
N VAL A 192 19.47 6.52 -2.38
CA VAL A 192 20.49 5.90 -1.55
C VAL A 192 21.50 6.98 -1.16
N ARG A 193 21.71 7.15 0.14
CA ARG A 193 22.52 8.25 0.69
C ARG A 193 23.98 7.89 0.89
N ASP A 194 24.26 6.60 1.08
CA ASP A 194 25.59 6.08 1.29
C ASP A 194 26.19 5.56 -0.02
N THR A 195 27.52 5.57 -0.11
CA THR A 195 28.22 4.90 -1.22
C THR A 195 27.97 3.40 -1.12
N ARG A 196 27.42 2.79 -2.17
CA ARG A 196 26.96 1.40 -2.19
C ARG A 196 27.53 0.65 -3.39
N ASP A 197 27.75 -0.65 -3.22
CA ASP A 197 28.17 -1.56 -4.28
C ASP A 197 26.93 -1.97 -5.07
N TYR A 198 26.88 -1.55 -6.33
CA TYR A 198 25.79 -1.86 -7.27
C TYR A 198 26.14 -3.03 -8.21
N SER A 199 27.27 -3.71 -8.00
CA SER A 199 27.69 -4.81 -8.89
C SER A 199 26.88 -6.08 -8.69
N ARG A 200 26.40 -6.33 -7.46
CA ARG A 200 25.60 -7.50 -7.09
C ARG A 200 25.00 -7.37 -5.70
N ILE A 201 23.98 -8.19 -5.43
CA ILE A 201 23.55 -8.52 -4.07
C ILE A 201 24.38 -9.70 -3.56
N TYR A 202 24.73 -9.67 -2.28
CA TYR A 202 25.54 -10.70 -1.64
C TYR A 202 24.65 -11.77 -1.00
N ASP A 203 24.96 -13.04 -1.21
CA ASP A 203 24.19 -14.12 -0.61
C ASP A 203 24.39 -14.17 0.92
N THR A 204 23.31 -14.44 1.65
CA THR A 204 23.35 -14.72 3.10
C THR A 204 23.06 -16.20 3.34
N PRO A 205 23.95 -16.95 4.03
CA PRO A 205 23.73 -18.36 4.30
C PRO A 205 22.38 -18.62 5.01
N GLY A 206 21.53 -19.45 4.41
CA GLY A 206 20.22 -19.80 4.97
C GLY A 206 19.08 -18.84 4.63
N VAL A 207 19.33 -17.77 3.87
CA VAL A 207 18.31 -16.86 3.34
C VAL A 207 18.14 -17.10 1.85
N THR A 208 16.89 -17.26 1.40
CA THR A 208 16.57 -17.38 -0.03
C THR A 208 16.16 -16.02 -0.56
N ALA A 209 16.67 -15.65 -1.75
CA ALA A 209 16.29 -14.39 -2.39
C ALA A 209 14.77 -14.32 -2.58
N SER A 210 14.17 -13.22 -2.13
CA SER A 210 12.73 -12.96 -2.26
C SER A 210 12.41 -12.46 -3.67
N THR A 211 12.57 -13.32 -4.67
CA THR A 211 12.38 -12.98 -6.09
C THR A 211 10.92 -12.67 -6.42
N CYS A 212 10.74 -11.73 -7.34
CA CYS A 212 9.51 -11.56 -8.09
C CYS A 212 9.56 -12.46 -9.33
#